data_AF-A0A1G2Y1S4-F1
#
_entry.id   AF-A0A1G2Y1S4-F1
#
_cell.length_a   1.000
_cell.length_b   1.000
_cell.length_c   1.000
_cell.angle_alpha   90.00
_cell.angle_beta   90.00
_cell.angle_gamma   90.00
#
_symmetry.space_group_name_H-M   'P 1'
#
loop_
_entity.id
_entity.type
_entity.pdbx_description
1 polymer ?
#
loop_
_entity_poly.entity_id
_entity_poly.type
_entity_poly.pdbx_seq_one_letter_code
_entity_poly.pdbx_strand_id
1 'polypeptide(L)'
;MLYSILAGITAWLVFIITSAAGHGIYLPAKLLLPFMMIGAGENGITLPYIIAGLLEFPIYGLALCYRKTRIPVLIIILLAHCIAVFLAIYYSSTYFP
;
A
#
# COMPACT_ATOMS: atom_id res chain seq x y z
N MET A 1 -13.52 -3.75 13.02
CA MET A 1 -13.69 -4.77 11.96
C MET A 1 -14.43 -4.19 10.76
N LEU A 2 -15.69 -3.76 10.90
CA LEU A 2 -16.45 -3.17 9.78
C LEU A 2 -15.76 -1.94 9.14
N TYR A 3 -15.35 -0.95 9.94
CA TYR A 3 -14.63 0.24 9.43
C TYR A 3 -13.30 -0.11 8.74
N SER A 4 -12.62 -1.14 9.24
CA SER A 4 -11.36 -1.64 8.68
C SER A 4 -11.57 -2.29 7.31
N ILE A 5 -12.65 -3.07 7.18
CA ILE A 5 -13.07 -3.72 5.93
C ILE A 5 -13.50 -2.65 4.92
N LEU A 6 -14.31 -1.68 5.34
CA LEU A 6 -14.74 -0.57 4.48
C LEU A 6 -13.55 0.26 4.00
N ALA A 7 -12.64 0.64 4.89
CA ALA A 7 -11.41 1.35 4.51
C ALA A 7 -10.55 0.53 3.53
N GLY A 8 -10.43 -0.78 3.75
CA GLY A 8 -9.74 -1.68 2.82
C GLY A 8 -10.41 -1.73 1.44
N ILE A 9 -11.74 -1.83 1.38
CA ILE A 9 -12.51 -1.81 0.12
C ILE A 9 -12.35 -0.47 -0.59
N THR A 10 -12.42 0.65 0.13
CA THR A 10 -12.24 1.99 -0.47
C THR A 10 -10.83 2.16 -1.02
N ALA A 11 -9.80 1.74 -0.28
CA ALA A 11 -8.41 1.75 -0.78
C ALA A 11 -8.26 0.88 -2.03
N TRP A 12 -8.95 -0.27 -2.07
CA TRP A 12 -9.01 -1.16 -3.23
C TRP A 12 -9.68 -0.53 -4.45
N LEU A 13 -10.79 0.17 -4.26
CA LEU A 13 -11.48 0.87 -5.35
C LEU A 13 -10.61 2.01 -5.90
N VAL A 14 -9.97 2.80 -5.02
CA VAL A 14 -9.04 3.85 -5.43
C VAL A 14 -7.84 3.24 -6.16
N PHE A 15 -7.32 2.10 -5.70
CA PHE A 15 -6.27 1.38 -6.39
C PHE A 15 -6.70 0.95 -7.79
N ILE A 16 -7.85 0.29 -7.96
CA ILE A 16 -8.33 -0.14 -9.29
C ILE A 16 -8.49 1.06 -10.21
N ILE A 17 -9.07 2.16 -9.73
CA ILE A 17 -9.24 3.38 -10.53
C ILE A 17 -7.89 3.97 -10.95
N THR A 18 -6.92 4.00 -10.04
CA THR A 18 -5.61 4.67 -10.27
C THR A 18 -4.61 3.77 -11.01
N SER A 19 -4.75 2.45 -10.90
CA SER A 19 -3.94 1.45 -11.63
C SER A 19 -4.51 1.11 -13.00
N ALA A 20 -5.83 1.16 -13.19
CA ALA A 20 -6.47 0.98 -14.50
C ALA A 20 -6.44 2.25 -15.36
N ALA A 21 -6.26 3.43 -14.75
CA ALA A 21 -5.95 4.67 -15.46
C ALA A 21 -4.50 4.62 -15.96
N GLY A 22 -4.26 3.88 -17.05
CA GLY A 22 -2.95 3.63 -17.65
C GLY A 22 -2.20 4.85 -18.22
N HIS A 23 -2.34 6.05 -17.65
CA HIS A 23 -1.66 7.26 -18.09
C HIS A 23 -1.29 8.20 -16.93
N GLY A 24 -0.10 8.00 -16.35
CA GLY A 24 0.75 9.08 -15.82
C GLY A 24 0.49 9.59 -14.40
N ILE A 25 -0.43 9.01 -13.62
CA ILE A 25 -0.66 9.42 -12.22
C ILE A 25 -0.49 8.21 -11.29
N TYR A 26 0.75 7.90 -10.93
CA TYR A 26 1.08 6.80 -10.01
C TYR A 26 1.14 7.22 -8.54
N LEU A 27 1.04 8.52 -8.25
CA LEU A 27 1.10 9.03 -6.89
C LEU A 27 0.09 8.35 -5.93
N PRO A 28 -1.20 8.15 -6.30
CA PRO A 28 -2.13 7.43 -5.44
C PRO A 28 -1.69 5.99 -5.16
N ALA A 29 -1.14 5.30 -6.15
CA ALA A 29 -0.62 3.94 -5.97
C ALA A 29 0.61 3.94 -5.05
N LYS A 30 1.51 4.91 -5.17
CA LYS A 30 2.68 5.09 -4.27
C LYS A 30 2.26 5.38 -2.83
N LEU A 31 1.15 6.11 -2.64
CA LEU A 31 0.62 6.46 -1.32
C LEU A 31 -0.16 5.31 -0.67
N LEU A 32 -0.94 4.56 -1.45
CA LEU A 32 -1.85 3.55 -0.91
C LEU A 32 -1.26 2.15 -0.87
N LEU A 33 -0.37 1.82 -1.81
CA LEU A 33 0.24 0.49 -1.94
C LEU A 33 1.76 0.61 -2.09
N PRO A 34 2.43 1.24 -1.12
CA PRO A 34 3.85 1.49 -1.23
C PRO A 34 4.69 0.21 -1.38
N PHE A 35 4.32 -0.91 -0.73
CA PHE A 35 5.11 -2.15 -0.85
C PHE A 35 5.04 -2.77 -2.24
N MET A 36 3.89 -2.65 -2.90
CA MET A 36 3.74 -3.05 -4.29
C MET A 36 4.62 -2.16 -5.19
N MET A 37 4.60 -0.85 -4.96
CA MET A 37 5.33 0.12 -5.77
C MET A 37 6.85 0.09 -5.55
N ILE A 38 7.35 -0.25 -4.36
CA ILE A 38 8.79 -0.44 -4.11
C ILE A 38 9.35 -1.57 -4.98
N GLY A 39 8.59 -2.66 -5.12
CA GLY A 39 8.99 -3.81 -5.92
C GLY A 39 8.80 -3.61 -7.43
N ALA A 40 7.95 -2.66 -7.81
CA ALA A 40 7.72 -2.29 -9.19
C ALA A 40 8.89 -1.47 -9.73
N GLY A 41 9.95 -2.16 -10.15
CA GLY A 41 11.10 -1.60 -10.87
C GLY A 41 10.98 -1.81 -12.39
N GLU A 42 12.12 -2.07 -13.04
CA GLU A 42 12.23 -2.32 -14.50
C GLU A 42 11.30 -3.42 -15.01
N ASN A 43 11.11 -4.46 -14.20
CA ASN A 43 10.31 -5.63 -14.56
C ASN A 43 8.80 -5.40 -14.43
N GLY A 44 8.39 -4.18 -14.05
CA GLY A 44 7.02 -3.82 -13.80
C GLY A 44 6.43 -4.48 -12.55
N ILE A 45 5.12 -4.38 -12.42
CA ILE A 45 4.36 -4.98 -11.33
C ILE A 45 4.17 -6.47 -11.63
N THR A 46 4.83 -7.32 -10.85
CA THR A 46 4.70 -8.77 -10.95
C THR A 46 3.78 -9.34 -9.85
N LEU A 47 3.34 -10.58 -10.03
CA LEU A 47 2.39 -11.24 -9.13
C LEU A 47 2.79 -11.18 -7.63
N PRO A 48 4.05 -11.39 -7.22
CA PRO A 48 4.45 -11.26 -5.81
C PRO A 48 4.17 -9.87 -5.23
N TYR A 49 4.37 -8.80 -6.00
CA TYR A 49 4.14 -7.43 -5.55
C TYR A 49 2.65 -7.09 -5.50
N ILE A 50 1.86 -7.64 -6.41
CA ILE A 50 0.39 -7.57 -6.34
C ILE A 50 -0.11 -8.22 -5.05
N ILE A 51 0.42 -9.41 -4.72
CA ILE A 51 0.08 -10.11 -3.47
C ILE A 51 0.49 -9.27 -2.26
N ALA A 52 1.67 -8.65 -2.29
CA ALA A 52 2.13 -7.77 -1.20
C ALA A 52 1.18 -6.58 -0.99
N GLY A 53 0.78 -5.89 -2.06
CA GLY A 53 -0.20 -4.79 -1.99
C GLY A 53 -1.58 -5.24 -1.51
N LEU A 54 -2.04 -6.42 -1.95
CA LEU A 54 -3.32 -6.98 -1.51
C LEU A 54 -3.32 -7.33 -0.02
N LEU A 55 -2.22 -7.87 0.49
CA LEU A 55 -2.12 -8.32 1.87
C LEU A 55 -1.77 -7.20 2.86
N GLU A 56 -1.28 -6.05 2.40
CA GLU A 56 -0.87 -4.91 3.23
C GLU A 56 -1.93 -4.51 4.27
N PHE A 57 -3.13 -4.11 3.82
CA PHE A 57 -4.20 -3.67 4.73
C PHE A 57 -4.77 -4.80 5.61
N PRO A 58 -4.99 -6.04 5.11
CA PRO A 58 -5.31 -7.18 5.97
C PRO A 58 -4.28 -7.41 7.07
N ILE A 59 -2.97 -7.36 6.76
CA ILE A 59 -1.89 -7.52 7.73
C ILE A 59 -1.94 -6.42 8.78
N TYR A 60 -2.17 -5.16 8.38
CA TYR A 60 -2.35 -4.04 9.31
C TYR A 60 -3.53 -4.27 10.25
N GLY A 61 -4.66 -4.72 9.72
CA GLY A 61 -5.85 -5.05 10.50
C GLY A 61 -5.60 -6.17 11.51
N LEU A 62 -4.93 -7.24 11.09
CA LEU A 62 -4.57 -8.36 11.97
C LEU A 62 -3.61 -7.94 13.08
N ALA A 63 -2.58 -7.15 12.76
CA ALA A 63 -1.63 -6.62 13.73
C ALA A 63 -2.33 -5.79 14.82
N LEU A 64 -3.31 -4.95 14.44
CA LEU A 64 -4.10 -4.15 15.37
C LEU A 64 -5.06 -4.97 16.23
N CYS A 65 -5.56 -6.09 15.72
CA CYS A 65 -6.44 -7.00 16.47
C CYS A 65 -5.66 -7.86 17.49
N TYR A 66 -4.38 -8.13 17.26
CA TYR A 66 -3.58 -9.02 18.10
C TYR A 66 -3.16 -8.41 19.45
N ARG A 67 -3.15 -7.07 19.59
CA ARG A 67 -2.73 -6.37 20.81
C ARG A 67 -3.90 -5.69 21.52
N LYS A 68 -3.93 -5.79 22.85
CA LYS A 68 -4.90 -5.09 23.70
C LYS A 68 -4.74 -3.57 23.63
N THR A 69 -3.50 -3.09 23.57
CA THR A 69 -3.17 -1.68 23.33
C THR A 69 -2.85 -1.47 21.85
N ARG A 70 -3.69 -0.69 21.17
CA ARG A 70 -3.58 -0.48 19.72
C ARG A 70 -2.66 0.67 19.33
N ILE A 71 -2.45 1.64 20.22
CA ILE A 71 -1.69 2.87 19.92
C ILE A 71 -0.23 2.58 19.51
N PRO A 72 0.54 1.75 20.23
CA PRO A 72 1.93 1.48 19.81
C PRO A 72 2.00 0.77 18.46
N VAL A 73 1.05 -0.14 18.20
CA VAL A 73 0.97 -0.87 16.92
C VAL A 73 0.59 0.08 15.78
N LEU A 74 -0.36 1.00 16.01
CA LEU A 74 -0.72 2.04 15.05
C LEU A 74 0.48 2.90 14.68
N ILE A 75 1.28 3.32 15.66
CA ILE A 75 2.48 4.13 15.43
C ILE A 75 3.50 3.34 14.59
N ILE A 76 3.74 2.07 14.91
CA ILE A 76 4.68 1.22 14.15
C ILE A 76 4.19 1.02 12.71
N ILE A 77 2.91 0.72 12.51
CA ILE A 77 2.32 0.55 11.17
C ILE A 77 2.44 1.86 10.38
N LEU A 78 2.08 2.99 10.99
CA LEU A 78 2.15 4.29 10.34
C LEU A 78 3.59 4.63 9.93
N LEU A 79 4.56 4.44 10.82
CA LEU A 79 5.98 4.66 10.53
C LEU A 79 6.46 3.75 9.39
N ALA A 80 6.15 2.46 9.45
CA ALA A 80 6.53 1.50 8.41
C ALA A 80 5.91 1.87 7.05
N HIS A 81 4.63 2.26 7.03
CA HIS A 81 3.93 2.68 5.83
C HIS A 81 4.51 3.99 5.28
N CYS A 82 4.76 5.01 6.12
CA CYS A 82 5.38 6.26 5.68
C CYS A 82 6.79 6.05 5.11
N ILE A 83 7.60 5.17 5.72
CA ILE A 83 8.91 4.78 5.18
C ILE A 83 8.72 4.12 3.82
N ALA A 84 7.77 3.18 3.71
CA ALA A 84 7.50 2.51 2.45
C ALA A 84 7.04 3.50 1.36
N VAL A 85 6.17 4.46 1.68
CA VAL A 85 5.74 5.52 0.75
C VAL A 85 6.92 6.35 0.27
N PHE A 86 7.83 6.73 1.18
CA PHE A 86 9.02 7.47 0.80
C PHE A 86 9.91 6.66 -0.17
N LEU A 87 10.15 5.38 0.13
CA LEU A 87 10.90 4.48 -0.73
C LEU A 87 10.19 4.26 -2.08
N ALA A 88 8.87 4.13 -2.09
CA ALA A 88 8.08 4.00 -3.31
C ALA A 88 8.24 5.24 -4.19
N ILE A 89 8.09 6.44 -3.63
CA ILE A 89 8.27 7.69 -4.37
C ILE A 89 9.68 7.79 -4.94
N TYR A 90 10.70 7.43 -4.16
CA TYR A 90 12.09 7.52 -4.58
C TYR A 90 12.43 6.51 -5.68
N TYR A 91 12.20 5.21 -5.45
CA TYR A 91 12.66 4.14 -6.35
C TYR A 91 11.79 3.94 -7.58
N SER A 92 10.47 4.13 -7.47
CA SER A 92 9.57 3.90 -8.61
C SER A 92 9.47 5.11 -9.55
N SER A 93 10.01 6.27 -9.19
CA SER A 93 9.96 7.50 -10.01
C SER A 93 10.48 7.33 -11.45
N THR A 94 11.46 6.44 -11.65
CA THR A 94 12.06 6.17 -12.97
C THR A 94 11.14 5.38 -13.90
N TYR A 95 10.35 4.45 -13.36
CA TYR A 95 9.53 3.51 -14.14
C TYR A 95 8.02 3.85 -14.09
N PHE A 96 7.63 4.55 -13.04
CA PHE A 96 6.26 4.94 -12.70
C PHE A 96 6.27 6.39 -12.21
N PRO A 97 6.42 7.40 -13.08
CA PRO A 97 6.50 8.81 -12.68
C PRO A 97 5.27 9.30 -11.91
#